data_AF-A0A9Q4GDA9-F1
#
_entry.id   AF-A0A9Q4GDA9-F1
#
_cell.length_a   1.000
_cell.length_b   1.000
_cell.length_c   1.000
_cell.angle_alpha   90.00
_cell.angle_beta   90.00
_cell.angle_gamma   90.00
#
_symmetry.space_group_name_H-M   'P 1'
#
loop_
_entity.id
_entity.type
_entity.pdbx_description
1 polymer ?
#
loop_
_entity_poly.entity_id
_entity_poly.type
_entity_poly.pdbx_seq_one_letter_code
_entity_poly.pdbx_strand_id
1 'polypeptide(L)'
;MSQNQKPNPNVATKIVTDKVRLSYLHVWEPAAVDEGSEKKYSASIIIPKLVNGKKNPDVDKIVTAISAAIEQGKAKWGGKVPSNLKTPLRDGDKEREDDDAYAGSYFINASSTTKPGVVDANIQTIINQDELYSGCYGRVSINFYAFDKGVNKGIAAGLNNIQKLEDGDPLGGRSTPENDFAATASAGDLPDWMK
;
A
#
# COMPACT_ATOMS: atom_id res chain seq x y z
N MET A 1 -6.52 39.69 -15.75
CA MET A 1 -6.75 39.52 -14.30
C MET A 1 -6.64 38.04 -14.00
N SER A 2 -5.45 37.57 -13.64
CA SER A 2 -5.24 36.15 -13.30
C SER A 2 -5.71 35.96 -11.86
N GLN A 3 -6.80 35.22 -11.66
CA GLN A 3 -7.22 34.87 -10.31
C GLN A 3 -6.22 33.85 -9.76
N ASN A 4 -5.45 34.26 -8.75
CA ASN A 4 -4.76 33.36 -7.84
C ASN A 4 -5.80 32.50 -7.12
N GLN A 5 -6.17 31.36 -7.72
CA GLN A 5 -6.83 30.30 -6.96
C GLN A 5 -5.82 29.78 -5.94
N LYS A 6 -6.09 30.01 -4.66
CA LYS A 6 -5.44 29.28 -3.57
C LYS A 6 -5.56 27.79 -3.90
N PRO A 7 -4.47 27.00 -3.86
CA PRO A 7 -4.55 25.58 -4.17
C PRO A 7 -5.60 24.94 -3.25
N ASN A 8 -6.52 24.19 -3.86
CA ASN A 8 -7.56 23.48 -3.12
C ASN A 8 -6.87 22.59 -2.06
N PRO A 9 -7.16 22.76 -0.76
CA PRO A 9 -6.42 22.08 0.31
C PRO A 9 -6.46 20.55 0.20
N ASN A 10 -7.50 19.99 -0.44
CA ASN A 10 -7.62 18.56 -0.73
C ASN A 10 -6.66 18.04 -1.82
N VAL A 11 -6.10 18.91 -2.65
CA VAL A 11 -5.14 18.51 -3.71
C VAL A 11 -3.72 18.40 -3.15
N ALA A 12 -3.42 19.07 -2.03
CA ALA A 12 -2.09 19.05 -1.43
C ALA A 12 -1.78 17.75 -0.67
N THR A 13 -2.80 17.05 -0.16
CA THR A 13 -2.63 15.83 0.66
C THR A 13 -2.93 14.54 -0.11
N LYS A 14 -3.45 14.66 -1.33
CA LYS A 14 -3.77 13.53 -2.20
C LYS A 14 -2.67 13.35 -3.23
N ILE A 15 -2.23 12.11 -3.41
CA ILE A 15 -1.28 11.73 -4.44
C ILE A 15 -1.81 10.56 -5.27
N VAL A 16 -1.19 10.37 -6.42
CA VAL A 16 -1.19 9.09 -7.14
C VAL A 16 0.26 8.71 -7.30
N THR A 17 0.62 7.50 -6.87
CA THR A 17 1.98 6.99 -7.05
C THR A 17 2.27 6.75 -8.53
N ASP A 18 3.55 6.69 -8.88
CA ASP A 18 4.01 5.99 -10.07
C ASP A 18 3.92 4.47 -9.82
N LYS A 19 4.74 3.67 -10.52
CA LYS A 19 4.71 2.20 -10.39
C LYS A 19 5.24 1.75 -9.03
N VAL A 20 4.39 1.10 -8.25
CA VAL A 20 4.68 0.53 -6.92
C VAL A 20 4.27 -0.94 -6.87
N ARG A 21 4.87 -1.71 -5.95
CA ARG A 21 4.48 -3.11 -5.72
C ARG A 21 3.40 -3.17 -4.63
N LEU A 22 2.40 -4.02 -4.83
CA LEU A 22 1.26 -4.16 -3.92
C LEU A 22 1.44 -5.40 -3.05
N SER A 23 1.23 -5.28 -1.74
CA SER A 23 1.30 -6.39 -0.78
C SER A 23 0.10 -6.33 0.16
N TYR A 24 -0.26 -7.47 0.77
CA TYR A 24 -1.40 -7.57 1.71
C TYR A 24 -2.67 -6.91 1.16
N LEU A 25 -3.02 -7.26 -0.07
CA LEU A 25 -4.11 -6.66 -0.81
C LEU A 25 -5.47 -7.19 -0.33
N HIS A 26 -6.23 -6.34 0.34
CA HIS A 26 -7.60 -6.62 0.80
C HIS A 26 -8.55 -5.61 0.17
N VAL A 27 -8.68 -5.64 -1.16
CA VAL A 27 -9.46 -4.64 -1.93
C VAL A 27 -10.77 -5.20 -2.46
N TRP A 28 -10.86 -6.52 -2.53
CA TRP A 28 -12.05 -7.26 -2.95
C TRP A 28 -13.02 -7.45 -1.79
N GLU A 29 -12.48 -7.81 -0.64
CA GLU A 29 -13.18 -7.97 0.63
C GLU A 29 -12.40 -7.28 1.76
N PRO A 30 -13.08 -6.59 2.68
CA PRO A 30 -12.42 -5.92 3.78
C PRO A 30 -11.97 -6.95 4.84
N ALA A 31 -10.76 -6.77 5.35
CA ALA A 31 -10.17 -7.63 6.38
C ALA A 31 -9.86 -6.83 7.65
N ALA A 32 -9.90 -7.50 8.80
CA ALA A 32 -9.41 -6.95 10.05
C ALA A 32 -7.89 -7.13 10.09
N VAL A 33 -7.15 -6.08 10.41
CA VAL A 33 -5.67 -6.16 10.52
C VAL A 33 -5.28 -6.93 11.78
N ASP A 34 -6.00 -6.65 12.87
CA ASP A 34 -5.84 -7.33 14.15
C ASP A 34 -7.17 -7.98 14.55
N GLU A 35 -7.11 -9.04 15.37
CA GLU A 35 -8.29 -9.71 15.89
C GLU A 35 -9.19 -8.71 16.65
N GLY A 36 -10.47 -8.67 16.30
CA GLY A 36 -11.44 -7.73 16.88
C GLY A 36 -11.41 -6.30 16.33
N SER A 37 -10.51 -5.97 15.39
CA SER A 37 -10.49 -4.66 14.73
C SER A 37 -11.56 -4.52 13.63
N GLU A 38 -11.90 -3.27 13.30
CA GLU A 38 -12.83 -2.96 12.21
C GLU A 38 -12.28 -3.45 10.86
N LYS A 39 -13.07 -4.24 10.14
CA LYS A 39 -12.71 -4.71 8.79
C LYS A 39 -12.61 -3.54 7.82
N LYS A 40 -11.50 -3.45 7.10
CA LYS A 40 -11.24 -2.39 6.10
C LYS A 40 -10.68 -2.95 4.82
N TYR A 41 -10.97 -2.25 3.74
CA TYR A 41 -10.20 -2.43 2.53
C TYR A 41 -8.80 -1.86 2.77
N SER A 42 -7.76 -2.57 2.35
CA SER A 42 -6.40 -2.14 2.63
C SER A 42 -5.39 -2.67 1.61
N ALA A 43 -4.24 -1.99 1.57
CA ALA A 43 -3.07 -2.41 0.82
C ALA A 43 -1.81 -1.90 1.53
N SER A 44 -0.77 -2.74 1.56
CA SER A 44 0.61 -2.32 1.82
C SER A 44 1.24 -1.93 0.49
N ILE A 45 1.65 -0.67 0.38
CA ILE A 45 2.14 -0.07 -0.85
C ILE A 45 3.66 0.04 -0.73
N ILE A 46 4.37 -0.81 -1.47
CA ILE A 46 5.83 -0.92 -1.43
C ILE A 46 6.42 0.03 -2.46
N ILE A 47 7.21 0.99 -1.98
CA ILE A 47 7.77 2.10 -2.75
C ILE A 47 9.30 1.93 -2.74
N PRO A 48 9.91 1.53 -3.86
CA PRO A 48 11.37 1.42 -3.94
C PRO A 48 12.03 2.74 -3.55
N LYS A 49 13.10 2.70 -2.73
CA LYS A 49 13.86 3.91 -2.38
C LYS A 49 14.54 4.50 -3.61
N LEU A 50 14.97 3.63 -4.53
CA LEU A 50 15.62 3.98 -5.77
C LEU A 50 14.86 3.39 -6.97
N VAL A 51 14.80 4.13 -8.07
CA VAL A 51 14.37 3.68 -9.39
C VAL A 51 15.49 4.02 -10.37
N ASN A 52 16.01 3.01 -11.07
CA ASN A 52 17.15 3.16 -11.98
C ASN A 52 18.36 3.85 -11.33
N GLY A 53 18.68 3.46 -10.08
CA GLY A 53 19.81 4.01 -9.31
C GLY A 53 19.63 5.45 -8.80
N LYS A 54 18.45 6.06 -9.02
CA LYS A 54 18.14 7.42 -8.56
C LYS A 54 17.02 7.40 -7.53
N LYS A 55 16.98 8.40 -6.65
CA LYS A 55 15.89 8.56 -5.67
C LYS A 55 14.54 8.48 -6.37
N ASN A 56 13.65 7.64 -5.83
CA ASN A 56 12.30 7.52 -6.35
C ASN A 56 11.51 8.83 -6.15
N PRO A 57 10.99 9.46 -7.22
CA PRO A 57 10.22 10.71 -7.12
C PRO A 57 8.99 10.63 -6.21
N ASP A 58 8.38 9.44 -6.07
CA ASP A 58 7.22 9.26 -5.19
C ASP A 58 7.55 9.53 -3.73
N VAL A 59 8.80 9.30 -3.29
CA VAL A 59 9.22 9.59 -1.91
C VAL A 59 9.03 11.07 -1.60
N ASP A 60 9.40 11.97 -2.51
CA ASP A 60 9.22 13.41 -2.32
C ASP A 60 7.76 13.85 -2.40
N LYS A 61 6.99 13.25 -3.32
CA LYS A 61 5.53 13.50 -3.41
C LYS A 61 4.84 13.13 -2.09
N ILE A 62 5.18 11.97 -1.53
CA ILE A 62 4.64 11.46 -0.27
C ILE A 62 5.03 12.36 0.90
N VAL A 63 6.32 12.68 1.05
CA VAL A 63 6.81 13.53 2.15
C VAL A 63 6.16 14.92 2.10
N THR A 64 5.98 15.48 0.90
CA THR A 64 5.29 16.75 0.70
C THR A 64 3.82 16.66 1.13
N ALA A 65 3.11 15.61 0.71
CA ALA A 65 1.70 15.43 1.04
C ALA A 65 1.46 15.13 2.53
N ILE A 66 2.36 14.38 3.19
CA ILE A 66 2.35 14.17 4.64
C ILE A 66 2.57 15.51 5.35
N SER A 67 3.54 16.31 4.91
CA SER A 67 3.81 17.63 5.51
C SER A 67 2.59 18.56 5.40
N ALA A 68 1.92 18.57 4.23
CA ALA A 68 0.66 19.28 4.06
C ALA A 68 -0.44 18.78 5.02
N ALA A 69 -0.55 17.46 5.22
CA ALA A 69 -1.51 16.88 6.15
C ALA A 69 -1.21 17.22 7.62
N ILE A 70 0.07 17.36 7.98
CA ILE A 70 0.50 17.81 9.32
C ILE A 70 0.07 19.25 9.56
N GLU A 71 0.32 20.13 8.60
CA GLU A 71 -0.07 21.54 8.70
C GLU A 71 -1.59 21.71 8.83
N GLN A 72 -2.36 20.99 8.00
CA GLN A 72 -3.82 20.97 8.10
C GLN A 72 -4.31 20.33 9.41
N GLY A 73 -3.56 19.37 9.95
CA GLY A 73 -3.85 18.64 11.18
C GLY A 73 -3.71 19.45 12.46
N LYS A 74 -2.98 20.57 12.46
CA LYS A 74 -2.72 21.39 13.67
C LYS A 74 -3.99 21.73 14.44
N ALA A 75 -5.07 22.11 13.74
CA ALA A 75 -6.35 22.43 14.37
C ALA A 75 -6.95 21.23 15.13
N LYS A 76 -6.78 20.01 14.60
CA LYS A 76 -7.24 18.77 15.25
C LYS A 76 -6.46 18.45 16.53
N TRP A 77 -5.23 18.92 16.66
CA TRP A 77 -4.37 18.67 17.82
C TRP A 77 -4.24 19.88 18.77
N GLY A 78 -5.21 20.81 18.76
CA GLY A 78 -5.22 21.97 19.66
C GLY A 78 -4.27 23.10 19.23
N GLY A 79 -3.98 23.20 17.93
CA GLY A 79 -3.19 24.28 17.33
C GLY A 79 -1.69 24.04 17.25
N LYS A 80 -1.18 22.92 17.78
CA LYS A 80 0.25 22.56 17.76
C LYS A 80 0.45 21.12 17.29
N VAL A 81 1.59 20.85 16.65
CA VAL A 81 1.97 19.49 16.23
C VAL A 81 2.46 18.71 17.47
N PRO A 82 1.91 17.52 17.76
CA PRO A 82 2.40 16.64 18.82
C PRO A 82 3.86 16.22 18.59
N SER A 83 4.65 16.10 19.65
CA SER A 83 6.05 15.65 19.56
C SER A 83 6.19 14.16 19.20
N ASN A 84 5.18 13.35 19.54
CA ASN A 84 5.14 11.90 19.28
C ASN A 84 4.31 11.55 18.03
N LEU A 85 4.29 12.42 17.02
CA LEU A 85 3.45 12.26 15.84
C LEU A 85 3.84 11.02 15.02
N LYS A 86 2.89 10.11 14.82
CA LYS A 86 3.07 8.96 13.93
C LYS A 86 2.90 9.37 12.47
N THR A 87 3.79 8.90 11.60
CA THR A 87 3.68 9.10 10.15
C THR A 87 3.46 7.76 9.43
N PRO A 88 2.80 7.76 8.26
CA PRO A 88 2.43 6.51 7.59
C PRO A 88 3.55 5.95 6.69
N LEU A 89 4.61 6.72 6.41
CA LEU A 89 5.74 6.29 5.60
C LEU A 89 6.73 5.52 6.47
N ARG A 90 6.82 4.21 6.25
CA ARG A 90 7.60 3.26 7.06
C ARG A 90 8.81 2.75 6.29
N ASP A 91 9.84 2.31 7.01
CA ASP A 91 11.12 1.88 6.44
C ASP A 91 11.18 0.35 6.36
N GLY A 92 11.13 -0.20 5.15
CA GLY A 92 11.08 -1.65 4.92
C GLY A 92 12.32 -2.37 5.47
N ASP A 93 13.50 -1.77 5.26
CA ASP A 93 14.78 -2.32 5.73
C ASP A 93 14.88 -2.40 7.26
N LYS A 94 14.02 -1.68 8.00
CA LYS A 94 14.04 -1.65 9.48
C LYS A 94 12.87 -2.39 10.12
N GLU A 95 11.73 -2.41 9.46
CA GLU A 95 10.49 -2.96 10.03
C GLU A 95 10.06 -4.28 9.40
N ARG A 96 10.73 -4.70 8.32
CA ARG A 96 10.43 -5.89 7.51
C ARG A 96 11.73 -6.54 7.02
N GLU A 97 12.72 -6.66 7.90
CA GLU A 97 14.05 -7.20 7.57
C GLU A 97 14.02 -8.66 7.08
N ASP A 98 13.03 -9.44 7.50
CA ASP A 98 12.83 -10.84 7.09
C ASP A 98 11.94 -11.01 5.84
N ASP A 99 11.55 -9.92 5.16
CA ASP A 99 10.68 -9.96 3.99
C ASP A 99 11.35 -9.28 2.78
N ASP A 100 11.91 -10.10 1.89
CA ASP A 100 12.60 -9.67 0.68
C ASP A 100 11.77 -8.72 -0.21
N ALA A 101 10.43 -8.79 -0.15
CA ALA A 101 9.59 -7.88 -0.91
C ALA A 101 9.74 -6.41 -0.46
N TYR A 102 10.18 -6.18 0.79
CA TYR A 102 10.35 -4.86 1.39
C TYR A 102 11.81 -4.37 1.41
N ALA A 103 12.77 -5.19 1.00
CA ALA A 103 14.17 -4.81 0.93
C ALA A 103 14.38 -3.60 0.00
N GLY A 104 15.18 -2.62 0.44
CA GLY A 104 15.48 -1.39 -0.30
C GLY A 104 14.27 -0.49 -0.56
N SER A 105 13.20 -0.63 0.24
CA SER A 105 11.93 0.08 0.02
C SER A 105 11.48 0.87 1.25
N TYR A 106 10.67 1.89 1.00
CA TYR A 106 9.70 2.37 1.98
C TYR A 106 8.37 1.70 1.74
N PHE A 107 7.46 1.79 2.70
CA PHE A 107 6.10 1.32 2.48
C PHE A 107 5.06 2.13 3.26
N ILE A 108 3.82 2.08 2.76
CA ILE A 108 2.65 2.73 3.37
C ILE A 108 1.52 1.73 3.48
N ASN A 109 0.97 1.58 4.68
CA ASN A 109 -0.29 0.85 4.87
C ASN A 109 -1.45 1.83 4.68
N ALA A 110 -2.15 1.73 3.54
CA ALA A 110 -3.32 2.54 3.25
C ALA A 110 -4.60 1.73 3.47
N SER A 111 -5.65 2.38 3.98
CA SER A 111 -6.93 1.70 4.23
C SER A 111 -8.16 2.57 3.94
N SER A 112 -9.30 1.93 3.75
CA SER A 112 -10.60 2.57 3.53
C SER A 112 -11.73 1.71 4.10
N THR A 113 -12.78 2.36 4.61
CA THR A 113 -14.04 1.69 4.97
C THR A 113 -14.94 1.47 3.76
N THR A 114 -14.72 2.22 2.67
CA THR A 114 -15.44 2.10 1.41
C THR A 114 -14.60 1.32 0.40
N LYS A 115 -15.24 0.48 -0.41
CA LYS A 115 -14.57 -0.31 -1.45
C LYS A 115 -13.83 0.61 -2.42
N PRO A 116 -12.52 0.42 -2.65
CA PRO A 116 -11.77 1.24 -3.58
C PRO A 116 -12.16 0.94 -5.03
N GLY A 117 -12.03 1.93 -5.92
CA GLY A 117 -12.07 1.67 -7.36
C GLY A 117 -10.82 0.90 -7.79
N VAL A 118 -11.02 -0.19 -8.54
CA VAL A 118 -9.93 -1.04 -9.06
C VAL A 118 -10.05 -1.14 -10.58
N VAL A 119 -9.01 -0.68 -11.28
CA VAL A 119 -9.02 -0.56 -12.74
C VAL A 119 -7.74 -1.10 -13.37
N ASP A 120 -7.79 -1.43 -14.65
CA ASP A 120 -6.65 -1.85 -15.45
C ASP A 120 -5.86 -0.63 -16.01
N ALA A 121 -4.85 -0.91 -16.83
CA ALA A 121 -4.04 0.12 -17.49
C ALA A 121 -4.86 1.08 -18.38
N ASN A 122 -6.03 0.64 -18.87
CA ASN A 122 -6.95 1.38 -19.72
C ASN A 122 -8.11 2.03 -18.93
N ILE A 123 -8.03 2.05 -17.60
CA ILE A 123 -9.06 2.60 -16.70
C ILE A 123 -10.40 1.85 -16.82
N GLN A 124 -10.36 0.58 -17.26
CA GLN A 124 -11.52 -0.30 -17.23
C GLN A 124 -11.59 -1.00 -15.87
N THR A 125 -12.79 -1.13 -15.31
CA THR A 125 -12.98 -1.83 -14.04
C THR A 125 -12.52 -3.28 -14.16
N ILE A 126 -11.64 -3.70 -13.25
CA ILE A 126 -11.25 -5.10 -13.15
C ILE A 126 -12.39 -5.87 -12.48
N ILE A 127 -12.92 -6.86 -13.20
CA ILE A 127 -14.04 -7.71 -12.72
C ILE A 127 -13.49 -9.03 -12.17
N ASN A 128 -12.48 -9.60 -12.84
CA ASN A 128 -11.83 -10.81 -12.36
C ASN A 128 -10.86 -10.48 -11.23
N GLN A 129 -11.15 -10.96 -10.03
CA GLN A 129 -10.37 -10.65 -8.84
C GLN A 129 -8.93 -11.18 -8.92
N ASP A 130 -8.72 -12.25 -9.69
CA ASP A 130 -7.40 -12.86 -9.90
C ASP A 130 -6.46 -11.97 -10.72
N GLU A 131 -6.96 -10.92 -11.39
CA GLU A 131 -6.09 -10.00 -12.12
C GLU A 131 -5.32 -9.04 -11.20
N LEU A 132 -5.85 -8.75 -10.00
CA LEU A 132 -5.21 -7.86 -9.03
C LEU A 132 -5.00 -8.60 -7.70
N TYR A 133 -3.75 -9.00 -7.47
CA TYR A 133 -3.32 -9.77 -6.31
C TYR A 133 -2.10 -9.13 -5.62
N SER A 134 -1.82 -9.57 -4.40
CA SER A 134 -0.57 -9.23 -3.70
C SER A 134 0.62 -9.74 -4.51
N GLY A 135 1.53 -8.86 -4.91
CA GLY A 135 2.66 -9.15 -5.79
C GLY A 135 2.65 -8.33 -7.09
N CYS A 136 1.45 -7.99 -7.59
CA CYS A 136 1.28 -7.12 -8.75
C CYS A 136 1.89 -5.74 -8.56
N TYR A 137 2.12 -5.07 -9.68
CA TYR A 137 2.50 -3.66 -9.71
C TYR A 137 1.37 -2.79 -10.23
N GLY A 138 1.26 -1.61 -9.66
CA GLY A 138 0.19 -0.67 -9.99
C GLY A 138 0.51 0.76 -9.61
N ARG A 139 -0.49 1.62 -9.75
CA ARG A 139 -0.54 2.96 -9.16
C ARG A 139 -1.62 3.01 -8.11
N VAL A 140 -1.37 3.73 -7.03
CA VAL A 140 -2.34 3.86 -5.94
C VAL A 140 -2.65 5.33 -5.71
N SER A 141 -3.94 5.65 -5.68
CA SER A 141 -4.41 6.96 -5.22
C SER A 141 -4.59 6.93 -3.72
N ILE A 142 -3.84 7.80 -3.02
CA ILE A 142 -3.77 7.87 -1.56
C ILE A 142 -4.11 9.29 -1.12
N ASN A 143 -4.84 9.44 -0.03
CA ASN A 143 -5.00 10.73 0.65
C ASN A 143 -4.48 10.68 2.08
N PHE A 144 -3.59 11.60 2.44
CA PHE A 144 -3.05 11.71 3.80
C PHE A 144 -3.91 12.61 4.67
N TYR A 145 -4.19 12.20 5.90
CA TYR A 145 -5.00 13.00 6.81
C TYR A 145 -4.62 12.82 8.27
N ALA A 146 -4.80 13.88 9.05
CA ALA A 146 -4.55 13.86 10.48
C ALA A 146 -5.62 13.06 11.25
N PHE A 147 -5.19 12.27 12.22
CA PHE A 147 -6.06 11.60 13.19
C PHE A 147 -5.67 11.94 14.63
N ASP A 148 -6.66 11.82 15.52
CA ASP A 148 -6.48 11.86 16.97
C ASP A 148 -7.32 10.72 17.56
N LYS A 149 -6.64 9.71 18.09
CA LYS A 149 -7.22 8.56 18.80
C LYS A 149 -6.68 8.52 20.23
N GLY A 150 -6.74 9.66 20.92
CA GLY A 150 -6.29 9.80 22.30
C GLY A 150 -4.76 9.82 22.39
N VAL A 151 -4.17 8.73 22.90
CA VAL A 151 -2.71 8.60 23.01
C VAL A 151 -2.03 8.46 21.65
N ASN A 152 -2.76 7.99 20.63
CA ASN A 152 -2.24 7.84 19.27
C ASN A 152 -2.70 9.02 18.40
N LYS A 153 -1.75 9.88 18.03
CA LYS A 153 -1.98 11.01 17.13
C LYS A 153 -0.98 10.93 15.97
N GLY A 154 -1.42 11.29 14.77
CA GLY A 154 -0.59 11.07 13.59
C GLY A 154 -1.26 11.42 12.29
N ILE A 155 -0.56 11.09 11.21
CA ILE A 155 -1.07 11.08 9.85
C ILE A 155 -1.39 9.64 9.45
N ALA A 156 -2.58 9.43 8.91
CA ALA A 156 -2.99 8.16 8.30
C ALA A 156 -3.01 8.29 6.77
N ALA A 157 -2.97 7.14 6.09
CA ALA A 157 -3.09 7.04 4.64
C ALA A 157 -4.45 6.41 4.28
N GLY A 158 -5.31 7.18 3.63
CA GLY A 158 -6.59 6.73 3.08
C GLY A 158 -6.41 6.15 1.69
N LEU A 159 -6.89 4.93 1.48
CA LEU A 159 -6.89 4.26 0.19
C LEU A 159 -8.07 4.76 -0.65
N ASN A 160 -7.82 5.30 -1.85
CA ASN A 160 -8.89 5.71 -2.76
C ASN A 160 -9.11 4.69 -3.88
N ASN A 161 -8.15 4.57 -4.80
CA ASN A 161 -8.27 3.74 -6.01
C ASN A 161 -6.94 3.08 -6.34
N ILE A 162 -6.99 1.96 -7.06
CA ILE A 162 -5.82 1.23 -7.56
C ILE A 162 -5.96 1.03 -9.06
N GLN A 163 -4.88 1.30 -9.78
CA GLN A 163 -4.72 0.96 -11.19
C GLN A 163 -3.67 -0.15 -11.31
N LYS A 164 -4.03 -1.33 -11.84
CA LYS A 164 -3.05 -2.37 -12.19
C LYS A 164 -2.24 -1.94 -13.41
N LEU A 165 -0.93 -2.19 -13.39
CA LEU A 165 -0.04 -1.93 -14.53
C LEU A 165 0.58 -3.20 -15.11
N GLU A 166 1.09 -4.08 -14.26
CA GLU A 166 1.78 -5.31 -14.69
C GLU A 166 1.67 -6.39 -13.62
N ASP A 167 1.80 -7.64 -14.04
CA ASP A 167 1.95 -8.78 -13.16
C ASP A 167 3.31 -8.77 -12.45
N GLY A 168 3.40 -9.51 -11.36
CA GLY A 168 4.63 -9.73 -10.61
C GLY A 168 4.53 -11.02 -9.83
N ASP A 169 5.63 -11.46 -9.23
CA ASP A 169 5.62 -12.69 -8.44
C ASP A 169 4.61 -12.56 -7.28
N PRO A 170 3.66 -13.50 -7.14
CA PRO A 170 2.67 -13.49 -6.07
C PRO A 170 3.32 -13.43 -4.69
N LEU A 171 2.79 -12.57 -3.82
CA LEU A 171 3.18 -12.44 -2.43
C LEU A 171 2.07 -13.01 -1.54
N GLY A 172 2.41 -13.87 -0.58
CA GLY A 172 1.46 -14.39 0.39
C GLY A 172 1.26 -15.92 0.42
N GLY A 173 2.30 -16.70 0.11
CA GLY A 173 2.33 -18.14 0.39
C GLY A 173 1.36 -19.01 -0.42
N ARG A 174 0.63 -18.46 -1.39
CA ARG A 174 -0.08 -19.25 -2.39
C ARG A 174 0.94 -19.75 -3.40
N SER A 175 1.17 -21.06 -3.39
CA SER A 175 1.82 -21.75 -4.48
C SER A 175 0.97 -21.63 -5.75
N THR A 176 1.60 -21.57 -6.92
CA THR A 176 0.87 -21.53 -8.18
C THR A 176 0.43 -22.95 -8.56
N PRO A 177 -0.65 -23.13 -9.34
CA PRO A 177 -1.01 -24.45 -9.86
C PRO A 177 0.16 -25.13 -10.58
N GLU A 178 0.99 -24.37 -11.30
CA GLU A 178 2.17 -24.90 -11.97
C GLU A 178 3.19 -25.47 -10.97
N ASN A 179 3.40 -24.81 -9.82
CA ASN A 179 4.27 -25.31 -8.77
C ASN A 179 3.64 -26.50 -8.03
N ASP A 180 2.33 -26.49 -7.79
CA ASP A 180 1.61 -27.55 -7.09
C ASP A 180 1.47 -28.84 -7.91
N PHE A 181 1.35 -28.70 -9.24
CA PHE A 181 1.14 -29.81 -10.17
C PHE A 181 2.33 -30.05 -11.10
N ALA A 182 3.49 -29.42 -10.87
CA ALA A 182 4.74 -29.78 -11.52
C ALA A 182 5.00 -31.27 -11.27
N ALA A 183 4.89 -32.09 -12.32
CA ALA A 183 4.98 -33.53 -12.21
C ALA A 183 6.30 -33.96 -11.56
N THR A 184 6.26 -34.43 -10.31
CA THR A 184 7.37 -35.15 -9.68
C THR A 184 7.41 -36.56 -10.25
N ALA A 185 7.89 -36.67 -11.49
CA ALA A 185 8.16 -37.95 -12.11
C ALA A 185 9.46 -38.55 -11.54
N SER A 186 9.33 -39.30 -10.46
CA SER A 186 10.01 -40.60 -10.34
C SER A 186 9.26 -41.47 -9.33
N ALA A 187 8.44 -42.38 -9.84
CA ALA A 187 7.94 -43.52 -9.08
C ALA A 187 9.16 -44.35 -8.65
N GLY A 188 9.57 -44.24 -7.38
CA GLY A 188 10.75 -44.96 -6.89
C GLY A 188 10.93 -44.93 -5.38
N ASP A 189 10.71 -43.79 -4.72
CA ASP A 189 10.98 -43.66 -3.29
C ASP A 189 9.73 -43.26 -2.53
N LEU A 190 8.86 -44.25 -2.27
CA LEU A 190 7.89 -44.12 -1.19
C LEU A 190 8.65 -44.13 0.15
N PRO A 191 8.35 -43.20 1.06
CA PRO A 191 9.01 -43.14 2.36
C PRO A 191 8.73 -44.41 3.18
N ASP A 192 9.64 -44.81 4.06
CA ASP A 192 9.60 -46.10 4.78
C ASP A 192 8.33 -46.35 5.62
N TRP A 193 7.56 -45.31 5.96
CA TRP A 193 6.26 -45.45 6.63
C TRP A 193 5.11 -45.84 5.70
N MET A 194 5.35 -45.84 4.39
CA MET A 194 4.45 -46.30 3.32
C MET A 194 4.82 -47.67 2.73
N LYS A 195 5.90 -48.31 3.22
CA LYS A 195 6.25 -49.70 2.90
C LYS A 195 5.70 -50.64 3.97
#